data_AF-A0A1Y4Q8A2-F1
#
_entry.id   AF-A0A1Y4Q8A2-F1
#
_cell.length_a   1.000
_cell.length_b   1.000
_cell.length_c   1.000
_cell.angle_alpha   90.00
_cell.angle_beta   90.00
_cell.angle_gamma   90.00
#
_symmetry.space_group_name_H-M   'P 1'
#
loop_
_entity.id
_entity.type
_entity.pdbx_description
1 polymer ?
#
loop_
_entity_poly.entity_id
_entity_poly.type
_entity_poly.pdbx_seq_one_letter_code
_entity_poly.pdbx_strand_id
1 'polypeptide(L)'
;LDIDYHLFKEKKNYDLIKTIQSIYKFKGNLERLRGLVIDKDIAIIVASIVNEENEVLKKIILKQGEKVDMCESLMNFYNRGINKGVNKETLQKTKQIFKHFYPHEDSNILNNLTKKQLDTIFTMLLDQEPFDKIKGIINKEIIS
;
A
#
# COMPACT_ATOMS: atom_id res chain seq x y z
N LEU A 1 6.69 25.55 12.98
CA LEU A 1 6.94 25.23 14.41
C LEU A 1 8.41 24.84 14.54
N ASP A 2 9.20 25.66 15.23
CA ASP A 2 10.61 25.39 15.49
C ASP A 2 10.91 25.53 16.98
N ILE A 3 10.39 24.57 17.74
CA ILE A 3 10.70 24.41 19.16
C ILE A 3 12.01 23.63 19.23
N ASP A 4 12.94 24.06 20.08
CA ASP A 4 14.11 23.27 20.39
C ASP A 4 13.70 22.12 21.33
N TYR A 5 13.43 20.95 20.75
CA TYR A 5 13.01 19.78 21.51
C TYR A 5 14.14 19.20 22.38
N HIS A 6 15.40 19.62 22.20
CA HIS A 6 16.52 19.22 23.08
C HIS A 6 16.42 19.81 24.49
N LEU A 7 15.54 20.80 24.70
CA LEU A 7 15.28 21.37 26.02
C LEU A 7 14.47 20.44 26.94
N PHE A 8 13.83 19.40 26.40
CA PHE A 8 13.01 18.47 27.18
C PHE A 8 13.85 17.29 27.70
N LYS A 9 14.03 17.23 29.02
CA LYS A 9 14.75 16.12 29.70
C LYS A 9 13.96 14.81 29.72
N GLU A 10 12.63 14.90 29.83
CA GLU A 10 11.75 13.75 29.80
C GLU A 10 11.63 13.19 28.38
N LYS A 11 12.03 11.93 28.19
CA LYS A 11 12.09 11.28 26.88
C LYS A 11 10.76 11.34 26.12
N LYS A 12 9.63 11.08 26.79
CA LYS A 12 8.30 11.12 26.15
C LYS A 12 7.96 12.53 25.63
N ASN A 13 8.34 13.58 26.36
CA ASN A 13 8.10 14.96 25.94
C ASN A 13 9.01 15.34 24.77
N TYR A 14 10.29 14.97 24.85
CA TYR A 14 11.25 15.11 23.75
C TYR A 14 10.72 14.45 22.47
N ASP A 15 10.33 13.17 22.55
CA ASP A 15 9.87 12.40 21.40
C ASP A 15 8.57 12.96 20.82
N LEU A 16 7.63 13.40 21.67
CA LEU A 16 6.38 14.02 21.24
C LEU A 16 6.64 15.29 20.44
N ILE A 17 7.40 16.24 20.99
CA ILE A 17 7.64 17.54 20.33
C ILE A 17 8.44 17.33 19.04
N LYS A 18 9.47 16.47 19.06
CA LYS A 18 10.23 16.09 17.86
C LYS A 18 9.32 15.51 16.78
N THR A 19 8.38 14.63 17.15
CA THR A 19 7.43 13.99 16.22
C THR A 19 6.49 15.02 15.60
N ILE A 20 5.88 15.88 16.42
CA ILE A 20 4.98 16.93 15.96
C ILE A 20 5.70 17.82 14.95
N GLN A 21 6.90 18.29 15.27
CA GLN A 21 7.68 19.13 14.35
C GLN A 21 8.03 18.40 13.06
N SER A 22 8.40 17.12 13.12
CA SER A 22 8.72 16.32 11.94
C SER A 22 7.52 16.19 11.01
N ILE A 23 6.31 16.01 11.55
CA ILE A 23 5.06 15.93 10.77
C ILE A 23 4.68 17.28 10.17
N TYR A 24 4.76 18.38 10.92
CA TYR A 24 4.55 19.72 10.35
C TYR A 24 5.57 20.05 9.25
N LYS A 25 6.79 19.53 9.38
CA LYS A 25 7.83 19.68 8.36
C LYS A 25 7.64 18.69 7.20
N PHE A 26 6.95 17.56 7.36
CA PHE A 26 6.82 16.51 6.33
C PHE A 26 6.49 17.06 4.95
N LYS A 27 5.38 17.80 4.80
CA LYS A 27 4.96 18.42 3.51
C LYS A 27 5.10 17.47 2.29
N GLY A 28 4.82 16.18 2.47
CA GLY A 28 4.96 15.16 1.43
C GLY A 28 6.39 14.62 1.19
N ASN A 29 7.42 15.16 1.85
CA ASN A 29 8.80 14.73 1.71
C ASN A 29 9.16 13.64 2.74
N LEU A 30 9.25 12.39 2.26
CA LEU A 30 9.52 11.20 3.07
C LEU A 30 10.85 11.24 3.84
N GLU A 31 11.90 11.88 3.30
CA GLU A 31 13.19 11.97 3.99
C GLU A 31 13.07 12.72 5.32
N ARG A 32 12.07 13.60 5.47
CA ARG A 32 11.81 14.32 6.73
C ARG A 32 11.26 13.44 7.85
N LEU A 33 10.84 12.21 7.55
CA LEU A 33 10.37 11.21 8.50
C LEU A 33 11.38 10.07 8.68
N ARG A 34 12.53 10.13 8.02
CA ARG A 34 13.53 9.06 8.05
C ARG A 34 14.08 8.86 9.47
N GLY A 35 14.04 7.62 9.94
CA GLY A 35 14.46 7.25 11.30
C GLY A 35 13.53 7.75 12.41
N LEU A 36 12.35 8.27 12.07
CA LEU A 36 11.34 8.65 13.05
C LEU A 36 10.56 7.39 13.48
N VAL A 37 10.99 6.83 14.61
CA VAL A 37 10.31 5.73 15.30
C VAL A 37 9.59 6.29 16.51
N ILE A 38 8.27 6.06 16.60
CA ILE A 38 7.43 6.58 17.66
C ILE A 38 6.70 5.47 18.41
N ASP A 39 6.53 5.64 19.71
CA ASP A 39 5.75 4.74 20.55
C ASP A 39 4.25 5.00 20.38
N LYS A 40 3.42 3.98 20.67
CA LYS A 40 1.97 4.01 20.48
C LYS A 40 1.24 5.18 21.17
N ASP A 41 1.64 5.57 22.38
CA ASP A 41 1.01 6.70 23.09
C ASP A 41 1.20 8.01 22.31
N ILE A 42 2.43 8.25 21.83
CA ILE A 42 2.79 9.43 21.05
C ILE A 42 2.07 9.39 19.70
N ALA A 43 2.03 8.22 19.07
CA ALA A 43 1.28 7.97 17.84
C ALA A 43 -0.20 8.40 17.99
N ILE A 44 -0.89 7.98 19.04
CA ILE A 44 -2.30 8.33 19.27
C ILE A 44 -2.48 9.86 19.44
N ILE A 45 -1.64 10.50 20.25
CA ILE A 45 -1.71 11.96 20.48
C ILE A 45 -1.50 12.70 19.17
N VAL A 46 -0.48 12.32 18.42
CA VAL A 46 -0.14 12.90 17.13
C VAL A 46 -1.28 12.73 16.13
N ALA A 47 -1.81 11.51 15.96
CA ALA A 47 -2.95 11.24 15.08
C ALA A 47 -4.19 12.09 15.41
N SER A 48 -4.35 12.50 16.67
CA SER A 48 -5.47 13.34 17.12
C SER A 48 -5.32 14.82 16.73
N ILE A 49 -4.10 15.28 16.46
CA ILE A 49 -3.81 16.68 16.10
C ILE A 49 -3.42 16.86 14.63
N VAL A 50 -3.18 15.78 13.91
CA VAL A 50 -2.94 15.81 12.47
C VAL A 50 -4.23 16.23 11.74
N ASN A 51 -4.12 17.22 10.83
CA ASN A 51 -5.25 17.74 10.06
C ASN A 51 -5.73 16.78 8.96
N GLU A 52 -6.90 17.05 8.38
CA GLU A 52 -7.52 16.19 7.36
C GLU A 52 -6.66 15.98 6.10
N GLU A 53 -5.86 16.98 5.73
CA GLU A 53 -4.90 16.90 4.60
C GLU A 53 -3.88 15.76 4.77
N ASN A 54 -3.67 15.33 6.01
CA ASN A 54 -2.74 14.28 6.39
C ASN A 54 -3.47 13.01 6.90
N GLU A 55 -4.71 12.77 6.47
CA GLU A 55 -5.50 11.57 6.78
C GLU A 55 -4.76 10.24 6.51
N VAL A 56 -3.85 10.22 5.54
CA VAL A 56 -2.99 9.05 5.26
C VAL A 56 -2.06 8.76 6.45
N LEU A 57 -1.43 9.78 7.04
CA LEU A 57 -0.60 9.63 8.23
C LEU A 57 -1.44 9.10 9.39
N LYS A 58 -2.62 9.67 9.62
CA LYS A 58 -3.54 9.24 10.68
C LYS A 58 -3.91 7.75 10.54
N LYS A 59 -4.25 7.30 9.34
CA LYS A 59 -4.57 5.88 9.05
C LYS A 59 -3.39 4.94 9.26
N ILE A 60 -2.18 5.40 9.00
CA ILE A 60 -0.95 4.62 9.22
C ILE A 60 -0.69 4.49 10.71
N ILE A 61 -0.72 5.61 11.43
CA ILE A 61 -0.44 5.72 12.86
C ILE A 61 -1.42 4.85 13.66
N LEU A 62 -2.71 4.87 13.32
CA LEU A 62 -3.75 4.12 14.05
C LEU A 62 -3.75 2.60 13.78
N LYS A 63 -3.07 2.11 12.74
CA LYS A 63 -3.12 0.70 12.32
C LYS A 63 -1.96 -0.16 12.82
N GLN A 64 -1.04 0.39 13.61
CA GLN A 64 0.23 -0.27 13.94
C GLN A 64 0.43 -0.55 15.43
N GLY A 65 1.41 -1.40 15.73
CA GLY A 65 1.70 -1.98 17.06
C GLY A 65 2.30 -1.01 18.06
N GLU A 66 3.13 -1.51 18.99
CA GLU A 66 3.70 -0.70 20.08
C GLU A 66 4.67 0.39 19.61
N LYS A 67 5.38 0.17 18.49
CA LYS A 67 6.29 1.12 17.85
C LYS A 67 6.01 1.21 16.36
N VAL A 68 6.20 2.41 15.80
CA VAL A 68 5.90 2.73 14.40
C VAL A 68 7.09 3.44 13.77
N ASP A 69 7.71 2.86 12.74
CA ASP A 69 8.60 3.58 11.83
C ASP A 69 7.75 4.30 10.78
N MET A 70 7.70 5.63 10.86
CA MET A 70 6.79 6.42 10.05
C MET A 70 7.14 6.40 8.55
N CYS A 71 8.43 6.38 8.21
CA CYS A 71 8.89 6.42 6.83
C CYS A 71 8.62 5.10 6.11
N GLU A 72 9.00 3.98 6.74
CA GLU A 72 8.76 2.64 6.21
C GLU A 72 7.26 2.38 6.05
N SER A 73 6.47 2.80 7.02
CA SER A 73 5.02 2.62 7.01
C SER A 73 4.32 3.34 5.86
N LEU A 74 4.74 4.58 5.58
CA LEU A 74 4.27 5.34 4.44
C LEU A 74 4.69 4.70 3.13
N MET A 75 5.95 4.28 3.01
CA MET A 75 6.46 3.61 1.82
C MET A 75 5.66 2.33 1.53
N ASN A 76 5.40 1.52 2.56
CA ASN A 76 4.57 0.32 2.46
C ASN A 76 3.11 0.62 2.11
N PHE A 77 2.56 1.75 2.56
CA PHE A 77 1.22 2.19 2.16
C PHE A 77 1.19 2.56 0.67
N TYR A 78 2.13 3.39 0.21
CA TYR A 78 2.23 3.78 -1.20
C TYR A 78 2.47 2.59 -2.11
N ASN A 79 3.42 1.71 -1.77
CA ASN A 79 3.72 0.50 -2.55
C ASN A 79 2.50 -0.42 -2.65
N ARG A 80 1.73 -0.59 -1.57
CA ARG A 80 0.46 -1.32 -1.62
C ARG A 80 -0.57 -0.64 -2.52
N GLY A 81 -0.65 0.69 -2.50
CA GLY A 81 -1.51 1.47 -3.39
C GLY A 81 -1.14 1.27 -4.86
N ILE A 82 0.13 1.45 -5.21
CA ILE A 82 0.67 1.26 -6.55
C ILE A 82 0.44 -0.18 -7.03
N ASN A 83 0.82 -1.17 -6.22
CA ASN A 83 0.65 -2.59 -6.58
C ASN A 83 -0.83 -2.95 -6.78
N LYS A 84 -1.74 -2.45 -5.94
CA LYS A 84 -3.19 -2.65 -6.14
C LYS A 84 -3.70 -1.95 -7.40
N GLY A 85 -3.21 -0.75 -7.70
CA GLY A 85 -3.55 0.00 -8.92
C GLY A 85 -3.11 -0.75 -10.18
N VAL A 86 -1.83 -1.13 -10.24
CA VAL A 86 -1.25 -1.91 -11.35
C VAL A 86 -2.00 -3.22 -11.52
N ASN A 87 -2.30 -3.95 -10.43
CA ASN A 87 -3.02 -5.21 -10.54
C ASN A 87 -4.45 -5.03 -11.08
N LYS A 88 -5.15 -3.96 -10.68
CA LYS A 88 -6.48 -3.63 -11.23
C LYS A 88 -6.42 -3.28 -12.72
N GLU A 89 -5.41 -2.52 -13.13
CA GLU A 89 -5.21 -2.17 -14.54
C GLU A 89 -4.91 -3.40 -15.39
N THR A 90 -3.98 -4.26 -14.93
CA THR A 90 -3.68 -5.54 -15.58
C THR A 90 -4.94 -6.40 -15.68
N LEU A 91 -5.69 -6.58 -14.58
CA LEU A 91 -6.94 -7.34 -14.59
C LEU A 91 -7.94 -6.82 -15.64
N GLN A 92 -8.12 -5.50 -15.74
CA GLN A 92 -9.04 -4.91 -16.71
C GLN A 92 -8.59 -5.17 -18.16
N LYS A 93 -7.30 -4.98 -18.47
CA LYS A 93 -6.75 -5.25 -19.81
C LYS A 93 -6.87 -6.72 -20.17
N THR A 94 -6.50 -7.63 -19.25
CA THR A 94 -6.63 -9.07 -19.47
C THR A 94 -8.09 -9.46 -19.69
N LYS A 95 -9.05 -8.91 -18.93
CA LYS A 95 -10.49 -9.16 -19.15
C LYS A 95 -10.97 -8.71 -20.53
N GLN A 96 -10.52 -7.56 -21.01
CA GLN A 96 -10.90 -7.04 -22.34
C GLN A 96 -10.43 -7.98 -23.45
N ILE A 97 -9.16 -8.38 -23.43
CA ILE A 97 -8.59 -9.29 -24.42
C ILE A 97 -9.20 -10.69 -24.29
N PHE A 98 -9.41 -11.17 -23.06
CA PHE A 98 -10.07 -12.45 -22.80
C PHE A 98 -11.47 -12.51 -23.42
N LYS A 99 -12.30 -11.48 -23.24
CA LYS A 99 -13.64 -11.40 -23.86
C LYS A 99 -13.59 -11.30 -25.38
N HIS A 100 -12.54 -10.71 -25.94
CA HIS A 100 -12.36 -10.64 -27.39
C HIS A 100 -12.15 -12.03 -28.00
N PHE A 101 -11.28 -12.85 -27.40
CA PHE A 101 -10.99 -14.20 -27.89
C PHE A 101 -12.02 -15.25 -27.44
N TYR A 102 -12.64 -15.07 -26.27
CA TYR A 102 -13.61 -16.00 -25.69
C TYR A 102 -14.89 -15.24 -25.26
N PRO A 103 -15.70 -14.77 -26.22
CA PRO A 103 -16.86 -13.91 -25.94
C PRO A 103 -17.97 -14.62 -25.15
N HIS A 104 -17.99 -15.96 -25.15
CA HIS A 104 -18.97 -16.77 -24.44
C HIS A 104 -18.55 -17.16 -23.01
N GLU A 105 -17.30 -16.90 -22.63
CA GLU A 105 -16.75 -17.26 -21.32
C GLU A 105 -16.88 -16.10 -20.32
N ASP A 106 -17.17 -16.42 -19.05
CA ASP A 106 -17.24 -15.38 -18.02
C ASP A 106 -15.84 -14.91 -17.63
N SER A 107 -15.48 -13.70 -18.05
CA SER A 107 -14.24 -13.03 -17.66
C SER A 107 -14.03 -12.87 -16.14
N ASN A 108 -15.07 -13.05 -15.31
CA ASN A 108 -14.95 -13.00 -13.85
C ASN A 108 -14.11 -14.14 -13.27
N ILE A 109 -13.86 -15.21 -14.03
CA ILE A 109 -12.87 -16.25 -13.66
C ILE A 109 -11.47 -15.68 -13.39
N LEU A 110 -11.18 -14.46 -13.87
CA LEU A 110 -9.91 -13.77 -13.66
C LEU A 110 -9.83 -12.93 -12.37
N ASN A 111 -10.94 -12.72 -11.64
CA ASN A 111 -11.00 -11.75 -10.54
C ASN A 111 -10.11 -12.09 -9.33
N ASN A 112 -9.88 -13.38 -9.07
CA ASN A 112 -9.18 -13.84 -7.87
C ASN A 112 -7.71 -14.19 -8.15
N LEU A 113 -7.23 -13.95 -9.36
CA LEU A 113 -5.88 -14.33 -9.76
C LEU A 113 -4.83 -13.36 -9.23
N THR A 114 -3.65 -13.91 -8.92
CA THR A 114 -2.46 -13.12 -8.59
C THR A 114 -1.98 -12.33 -9.81
N LYS A 115 -1.23 -11.23 -9.57
CA LYS A 115 -0.60 -10.45 -10.66
C LYS A 115 0.21 -11.34 -11.61
N LYS A 116 0.98 -12.30 -11.08
CA LYS A 116 1.80 -13.21 -11.89
C LYS A 116 0.94 -14.10 -12.79
N GLN A 117 -0.19 -14.61 -12.29
CA GLN A 117 -1.14 -15.37 -13.11
C GLN A 117 -1.78 -14.48 -14.18
N LEU A 118 -2.17 -13.26 -13.83
CA LEU A 118 -2.74 -12.30 -14.79
C LEU A 118 -1.76 -11.93 -15.89
N ASP A 119 -0.49 -11.65 -15.55
CA ASP A 119 0.57 -11.36 -16.52
C ASP A 119 0.82 -12.58 -17.44
N THR A 120 0.81 -13.80 -16.89
CA THR A 120 0.99 -15.04 -17.66
C THR A 120 -0.17 -15.25 -18.64
N ILE A 121 -1.41 -15.12 -18.17
CA ILE A 121 -2.61 -15.26 -19.01
C ILE A 121 -2.65 -14.17 -20.08
N PHE A 122 -2.26 -12.93 -19.74
CA PHE A 122 -2.18 -11.84 -20.71
C PHE A 122 -1.26 -12.19 -21.87
N THR A 123 -0.05 -12.70 -21.60
CA THR A 123 0.87 -13.17 -22.64
C THR A 123 0.27 -14.30 -23.47
N MET A 124 -0.32 -15.32 -22.82
CA MET A 124 -0.97 -16.43 -23.52
C MET A 124 -2.12 -16.00 -24.43
N LEU A 125 -2.88 -14.98 -24.04
CA LEU A 125 -3.94 -14.40 -24.86
C LEU A 125 -3.38 -13.67 -26.09
N LEU A 126 -2.25 -12.96 -25.95
CA LEU A 126 -1.57 -12.32 -27.10
C LEU A 126 -1.03 -13.37 -28.08
N ASP A 127 -0.51 -14.48 -27.56
CA ASP A 127 -0.03 -15.62 -28.34
C ASP A 127 -1.17 -16.51 -28.87
N GLN A 128 -2.43 -16.16 -28.59
CA GLN A 128 -3.64 -16.89 -28.99
C GLN A 128 -3.64 -18.38 -28.57
N GLU A 129 -3.05 -18.66 -27.42
CA GLU A 129 -3.03 -20.01 -26.85
C GLU A 129 -4.47 -20.52 -26.60
N PRO A 130 -4.73 -21.84 -26.66
CA PRO A 130 -6.07 -22.36 -26.46
C PRO A 130 -6.54 -22.19 -25.02
N PHE A 131 -7.85 -21.99 -24.85
CA PHE A 131 -8.47 -21.71 -23.56
C PHE A 131 -8.18 -22.78 -22.50
N ASP A 132 -8.02 -24.05 -22.89
CA ASP A 132 -7.72 -25.15 -21.96
C ASP A 132 -6.36 -24.96 -21.25
N LYS A 133 -5.36 -24.39 -21.92
CA LYS A 133 -4.09 -24.05 -21.27
C LYS A 133 -4.27 -22.91 -20.27
N ILE A 134 -5.10 -21.91 -20.60
CA ILE A 134 -5.43 -20.79 -19.71
C ILE A 134 -6.18 -21.30 -18.47
N LYS A 135 -7.14 -22.21 -18.63
CA LYS A 135 -7.82 -22.91 -17.52
C LYS A 135 -6.84 -23.61 -16.58
N GLY A 136 -5.77 -24.19 -17.11
CA GLY A 136 -4.70 -24.80 -16.31
C GLY A 136 -3.99 -23.83 -15.36
N ILE A 137 -3.92 -22.53 -15.71
CA ILE A 137 -3.35 -21.49 -14.84
C ILE A 137 -4.37 -21.00 -13.81
N ILE A 138 -5.64 -20.91 -14.20
CA ILE A 138 -6.76 -20.48 -13.34
C ILE A 138 -7.00 -21.53 -12.24
N ASN A 139 -7.04 -22.81 -12.60
CA ASN A 139 -7.39 -23.90 -11.67
C ASN A 139 -6.25 -24.36 -10.75
N LYS A 140 -5.03 -23.83 -10.91
CA LYS A 140 -3.89 -24.11 -10.01
C LYS A 140 -4.11 -23.62 -8.57
N GLU A 141 -5.20 -22.91 -8.27
CA GLU A 141 -5.60 -22.51 -6.92
C GLU A 141 -6.33 -23.61 -6.11
N ILE A 142 -6.71 -24.75 -6.69
CA ILE A 142 -7.51 -25.76 -5.96
C ILE A 142 -6.64 -26.78 -5.20
N ILE A 143 -5.32 -26.80 -5.41
CA ILE A 143 -4.41 -27.75 -4.75
C ILE A 143 -3.21 -27.02 -4.13
N SER A 144 -3.43 -26.39 -2.97
CA SER A 144 -2.38 -26.13 -1.96
C SER A 144 -3.01 -26.08 -0.57
#